data_AF-A0A2D3VX39-F1
#
_entry.id   AF-A0A2D3VX39-F1
#
_cell.length_a   1.000
_cell.length_b   1.000
_cell.length_c   1.000
_cell.angle_alpha   90.00
_cell.angle_beta   90.00
_cell.angle_gamma   90.00
#
_symmetry.space_group_name_H-M   'P 1'
#
loop_
_entity.id
_entity.type
_entity.pdbx_description
1 polymer ?
#
loop_
_entity_poly.entity_id
_entity_poly.type
_entity_poly.pdbx_seq_one_letter_code
_entity_poly.pdbx_strand_id
1 'polypeptide(L)'
;MLHQKKLNDSLTLDEVALKYHPTKTNPEAKRNEAKYKNHISPTLGKMKISKITQDDVQILSNELSKKKNIRGGLLNPRTVKDIIENLRVIFNWAIEQNYINKNPVIVK
;
A
#
# COMPACT_ATOMS: atom_id res chain seq x y z
N MET A 1 32.63 -11.63 -1.80
CA MET A 1 32.26 -10.25 -1.45
C MET A 1 30.81 -10.04 -1.86
N LEU A 2 29.88 -9.95 -0.91
CA LEU A 2 28.47 -9.66 -1.19
C LEU A 2 28.37 -8.18 -1.53
N HIS A 3 28.16 -7.86 -2.81
CA HIS A 3 27.77 -6.52 -3.24
C HIS A 3 26.44 -6.20 -2.56
N GLN A 4 26.48 -5.41 -1.48
CA GLN A 4 25.28 -4.80 -0.92
C GLN A 4 24.74 -3.84 -2.00
N LYS A 5 23.74 -4.31 -2.77
CA LYS A 5 22.95 -3.42 -3.63
C LYS A 5 22.36 -2.32 -2.73
N LYS A 6 22.71 -1.07 -2.99
CA LYS A 6 22.09 0.08 -2.32
C LYS A 6 20.58 0.04 -2.58
N LEU A 7 19.79 -0.02 -1.52
CA LEU A 7 18.34 0.14 -1.61
C LEU A 7 18.02 1.57 -2.03
N ASN A 8 17.08 1.75 -2.97
CA ASN A 8 16.56 3.06 -3.30
C ASN A 8 15.38 3.39 -2.38
N ASP A 9 15.71 3.63 -1.11
CA ASP A 9 14.79 3.73 0.02
C ASP A 9 14.24 5.15 0.27
N SER A 10 14.60 6.08 -0.62
CA SER A 10 14.23 7.49 -0.56
C SER A 10 12.82 7.76 -1.06
N LEU A 11 12.24 6.84 -1.85
CA LEU A 11 10.93 6.97 -2.46
C LEU A 11 9.82 6.94 -1.41
N THR A 12 8.82 7.77 -1.64
CA THR A 12 7.52 7.73 -0.95
C THR A 12 6.66 6.60 -1.48
N LEU A 13 5.64 6.21 -0.71
CA LEU A 13 4.69 5.18 -1.16
C LEU A 13 3.94 5.62 -2.42
N ASP A 14 3.60 6.91 -2.54
CA ASP A 14 2.93 7.45 -3.73
C ASP A 14 3.82 7.36 -4.98
N GLU A 15 5.12 7.66 -4.87
CA GLU A 15 6.05 7.53 -5.99
C GLU A 15 6.22 6.06 -6.42
N VAL A 16 6.21 5.13 -5.46
CA VAL A 16 6.25 3.70 -5.76
C VAL A 16 4.95 3.25 -6.43
N ALA A 17 3.79 3.69 -5.92
CA ALA A 17 2.49 3.38 -6.51
C ALA A 17 2.36 3.93 -7.94
N LEU A 18 2.87 5.13 -8.20
CA LEU A 18 2.89 5.75 -9.53
C LEU A 18 3.73 4.95 -10.54
N LYS A 19 4.79 4.27 -10.08
CA LYS A 19 5.56 3.33 -10.92
C LYS A 19 4.88 1.97 -11.05
N TYR A 20 4.19 1.51 -10.01
CA TYR A 20 3.53 0.20 -9.97
C TYR A 20 2.26 0.13 -10.82
N HIS A 21 1.32 1.08 -10.68
CA HIS A 21 0.00 0.99 -11.31
C HIS A 21 0.05 0.86 -12.85
N PRO A 22 0.92 1.59 -13.58
CA PRO A 22 1.07 1.42 -15.02
C PRO A 22 1.52 0.03 -15.46
N THR A 23 2.15 -0.76 -14.58
CA THR A 23 2.60 -2.13 -14.89
C THR A 23 1.44 -3.13 -14.95
N LYS A 24 0.23 -2.75 -14.50
CA LYS A 24 -0.92 -3.64 -14.43
C LYS A 24 -1.89 -3.37 -15.57
N THR A 25 -2.10 -4.40 -16.40
CA THR A 25 -3.02 -4.37 -17.56
C THR A 25 -4.34 -5.08 -17.31
N ASN A 26 -4.52 -5.69 -16.13
CA ASN A 26 -5.75 -6.41 -15.82
C ASN A 26 -6.96 -5.46 -15.67
N PRO A 27 -8.20 -5.93 -15.90
CA PRO A 27 -9.40 -5.10 -15.80
C PRO A 27 -9.58 -4.42 -14.44
N GLU A 28 -9.00 -4.99 -13.38
CA GLU A 28 -9.11 -4.50 -12.01
C GLU A 28 -8.11 -3.39 -11.68
N ALA A 29 -7.13 -3.13 -12.55
CA ALA A 29 -6.02 -2.23 -12.30
C ALA A 29 -6.49 -0.82 -11.94
N LYS A 30 -7.43 -0.26 -12.72
CA LYS A 30 -8.02 1.07 -12.46
C LYS A 30 -8.77 1.13 -11.13
N ARG A 31 -9.48 0.05 -10.78
CA ARG A 31 -10.22 -0.03 -9.51
C ARG A 31 -9.27 -0.10 -8.32
N ASN A 32 -8.17 -0.84 -8.47
CA ASN A 32 -7.13 -0.99 -7.48
C ASN A 32 -6.34 0.31 -7.27
N GLU A 33 -6.03 1.03 -8.35
CA GLU A 33 -5.46 2.38 -8.29
C GLU A 33 -6.38 3.37 -7.57
N ALA A 34 -7.68 3.35 -7.89
CA ALA A 34 -8.65 4.20 -7.19
C ALA A 34 -8.75 3.86 -5.70
N LYS A 35 -8.70 2.58 -5.32
CA LYS A 35 -8.66 2.17 -3.90
C LYS A 35 -7.43 2.75 -3.20
N TYR A 36 -6.25 2.60 -3.82
CA TYR A 36 -5.02 3.16 -3.29
C TYR A 36 -5.13 4.67 -3.07
N LYS A 37 -5.52 5.41 -4.11
CA LYS A 37 -5.61 6.88 -4.07
C LYS A 37 -6.60 7.39 -3.01
N ASN A 38 -7.74 6.71 -2.85
CA ASN A 38 -8.81 7.20 -1.98
C ASN A 38 -8.69 6.75 -0.52
N HIS A 39 -7.95 5.67 -0.26
CA HIS A 39 -7.92 5.01 1.05
C HIS A 39 -6.52 4.89 1.65
N ILE A 40 -5.47 4.70 0.85
CA ILE A 40 -4.10 4.47 1.35
C ILE A 40 -3.27 5.76 1.28
N SER A 41 -3.26 6.41 0.11
CA SER A 41 -2.46 7.61 -0.14
C SER A 41 -2.68 8.74 0.88
N PRO A 42 -3.92 9.02 1.36
CA PRO A 42 -4.15 10.09 2.34
C PRO A 42 -3.41 9.90 3.67
N THR A 43 -3.20 8.65 4.10
CA THR A 43 -2.56 8.33 5.40
C THR A 43 -1.08 8.01 5.22
N LEU A 44 -0.72 7.16 4.24
CA LEU A 44 0.64 6.62 4.10
C LEU A 44 1.38 7.11 2.84
N GLY A 45 0.68 7.73 1.89
CA GLY A 45 1.20 8.04 0.56
C GLY A 45 2.49 8.86 0.55
N LYS A 46 2.55 9.87 1.43
CA LYS A 46 3.69 10.78 1.56
C LYS A 46 4.84 10.22 2.41
N MET A 47 4.63 9.10 3.09
CA MET A 47 5.67 8.48 3.91
C MET A 47 6.66 7.76 3.00
N LYS A 48 7.95 7.79 3.38
CA LYS A 48 8.96 6.96 2.73
C LYS A 48 8.57 5.49 2.86
N ILE A 49 8.63 4.75 1.76
CA ILE A 49 8.19 3.35 1.74
C ILE A 49 9.00 2.48 2.73
N SER A 50 10.26 2.83 2.95
CA SER A 50 11.18 2.18 3.90
C SER A 50 10.88 2.48 5.37
N LYS A 51 10.08 3.50 5.65
CA LYS A 51 9.70 3.93 7.01
C LYS A 51 8.34 3.42 7.43
N ILE A 52 7.55 2.86 6.52
CA ILE A 52 6.23 2.32 6.85
C ILE A 52 6.41 1.00 7.61
N THR A 53 5.83 0.95 8.79
CA THR A 53 5.90 -0.17 9.73
C THR A 53 4.59 -0.96 9.75
N GLN A 54 4.59 -2.07 10.51
CA GLN A 54 3.38 -2.84 10.79
C GLN A 54 2.34 -2.03 11.57
N ASP A 55 2.79 -1.17 12.48
CA ASP A 55 1.90 -0.34 13.29
C ASP A 55 1.19 0.71 12.43
N ASP A 56 1.88 1.30 11.45
CA ASP A 56 1.27 2.23 10.49
C ASP A 56 0.16 1.55 9.66
N VAL A 57 0.39 0.30 9.23
CA VAL A 57 -0.62 -0.49 8.52
C VAL A 57 -1.80 -0.82 9.43
N GLN A 58 -1.56 -1.12 10.71
CA GLN A 58 -2.61 -1.38 11.68
C GLN A 58 -3.44 -0.12 11.98
N ILE A 59 -2.79 1.04 12.10
CA ILE A 59 -3.45 2.34 12.26
C ILE A 59 -4.36 2.60 11.05
N LEU A 60 -3.84 2.43 9.83
CA LEU A 60 -4.63 2.56 8.61
C LEU A 60 -5.85 1.62 8.61
N SER A 61 -5.67 0.34 8.96
CA SER A 61 -6.78 -0.62 9.04
C SER A 61 -7.86 -0.18 10.05
N ASN A 62 -7.44 0.35 11.20
CA ASN A 62 -8.35 0.84 12.23
C ASN A 62 -9.11 2.10 11.78
N GLU A 63 -8.45 3.02 11.07
CA GLU A 63 -9.08 4.20 10.48
C GLU A 63 -10.11 3.81 9.42
N LEU A 64 -9.75 2.88 8.51
CA LEU A 64 -10.65 2.40 7.47
C LEU A 64 -11.88 1.71 8.04
N SER A 65 -11.73 0.95 9.12
CA SER A 65 -12.84 0.27 9.80
C SER A 65 -13.85 1.26 10.40
N LYS A 66 -13.42 2.49 10.69
CA LYS A 66 -14.26 3.58 11.21
C LYS A 66 -14.74 4.55 10.11
N LYS A 67 -14.22 4.43 8.89
CA LYS A 67 -14.55 5.31 7.76
C LYS A 67 -15.96 5.03 7.27
N LYS A 68 -16.74 6.10 7.06
CA LYS A 68 -18.06 5.99 6.43
C LYS A 68 -17.94 5.77 4.93
N ASN A 69 -18.79 4.90 4.41
CA ASN A 69 -19.04 4.70 3.00
C ASN A 69 -19.98 5.79 2.45
N ILE A 70 -20.18 5.80 1.13
CA ILE A 70 -20.99 6.82 0.43
C ILE A 70 -22.46 6.82 0.90
N ARG A 71 -22.96 5.69 1.42
CA ARG A 71 -24.32 5.53 1.95
C ARG A 71 -24.42 5.87 3.44
N GLY A 72 -23.36 6.41 4.05
CA GLY A 72 -23.33 6.82 5.45
C GLY A 72 -23.05 5.72 6.47
N GLY A 73 -23.06 4.44 6.06
CA GLY A 73 -22.67 3.30 6.91
C GLY A 73 -21.15 3.11 6.99
N LEU A 74 -20.65 2.21 7.84
CA LEU A 74 -19.21 1.91 7.88
C LEU A 74 -18.73 1.14 6.64
N LEU A 75 -17.44 1.20 6.34
CA LEU A 75 -16.83 0.31 5.35
C LEU A 75 -16.98 -1.14 5.79
N ASN A 76 -17.33 -2.02 4.84
CA ASN A 76 -17.43 -3.45 5.11
C ASN A 76 -16.03 -3.99 5.48
N PRO A 77 -15.88 -4.84 6.51
CA PRO A 77 -14.60 -5.46 6.87
C PRO A 77 -13.91 -6.15 5.68
N ARG A 78 -14.68 -6.73 4.76
CA ARG A 78 -14.15 -7.32 3.53
C ARG A 78 -13.49 -6.28 2.62
N THR A 79 -14.08 -5.09 2.52
CA THR A 79 -13.52 -3.95 1.77
C THR A 79 -12.25 -3.45 2.44
N VAL A 80 -12.21 -3.36 3.77
CA VAL A 80 -10.99 -2.99 4.50
C VAL A 80 -9.87 -3.99 4.21
N LYS A 81 -10.14 -5.30 4.33
CA LYS A 81 -9.17 -6.35 4.01
C LYS A 81 -8.65 -6.24 2.57
N ASP A 82 -9.54 -6.00 1.61
CA ASP A 82 -9.19 -5.85 0.20
C ASP A 82 -8.33 -4.60 -0.08
N ILE A 83 -8.55 -3.49 0.65
CA ILE A 83 -7.67 -2.31 0.60
C ILE A 83 -6.27 -2.65 1.17
N ILE A 84 -6.21 -3.35 2.30
CA ILE A 84 -4.92 -3.74 2.91
C ILE A 84 -4.17 -4.76 2.03
N GLU A 85 -4.88 -5.68 1.37
CA GLU A 85 -4.25 -6.59 0.40
C GLU A 85 -3.71 -5.83 -0.81
N ASN A 86 -4.42 -4.79 -1.27
CA ASN A 86 -3.90 -3.92 -2.32
C ASN A 86 -2.55 -3.28 -1.93
N LEU A 87 -2.46 -2.78 -0.71
CA LEU A 87 -1.21 -2.24 -0.14
C LEU A 87 -0.11 -3.30 -0.11
N ARG A 88 -0.44 -4.53 0.31
CA ARG A 88 0.51 -5.65 0.37
C ARG A 88 1.15 -5.93 -1.00
N VAL A 89 0.36 -5.93 -2.06
CA VAL A 89 0.87 -6.20 -3.42
C VAL A 89 1.82 -5.10 -3.89
N ILE A 90 1.55 -3.83 -3.56
CA ILE A 90 2.46 -2.72 -3.85
C ILE A 90 3.80 -2.92 -3.13
N PHE A 91 3.77 -3.31 -1.85
CA PHE A 91 4.99 -3.61 -1.09
C PHE A 91 5.76 -4.81 -1.63
N ASN A 92 5.08 -5.88 -2.06
CA ASN A 92 5.73 -7.03 -2.69
C ASN A 92 6.46 -6.60 -3.98
N TRP A 93 5.80 -5.80 -4.81
CA TRP A 93 6.44 -5.27 -6.01
C TRP A 93 7.64 -4.36 -5.67
N ALA A 94 7.54 -3.53 -4.62
CA ALA A 94 8.66 -2.71 -4.17
C ALA A 94 9.88 -3.54 -3.71
N ILE A 95 9.66 -4.73 -3.16
CA ILE A 95 10.73 -5.70 -2.83
C ILE A 95 11.38 -6.22 -4.10
N GLU A 96 10.60 -6.62 -5.11
CA GLU A 96 11.12 -7.06 -6.41
C GLU A 96 11.98 -5.97 -7.08
N GLN A 97 11.59 -4.71 -6.92
CA GLN A 97 12.34 -3.55 -7.42
C GLN A 97 13.52 -3.13 -6.53
N ASN A 98 13.79 -3.83 -5.41
CA ASN A 98 14.84 -3.52 -4.44
C ASN A 98 14.72 -2.13 -3.79
N TYR A 99 13.49 -1.64 -3.58
CA TYR A 99 13.25 -0.39 -2.83
C TYR A 99 13.23 -0.63 -1.31
N ILE A 100 12.78 -1.83 -0.90
CA ILE A 100 12.73 -2.29 0.48
C ILE A 100 13.07 -3.79 0.53
N ASN A 101 13.33 -4.30 1.73
CA ASN A 101 13.70 -5.71 1.95
C ASN A 101 12.59 -6.56 2.57
N LYS A 102 11.54 -5.94 3.13
CA LYS A 102 10.49 -6.63 3.87
C LYS A 102 9.14 -5.96 3.62
N ASN A 103 8.09 -6.78 3.54
CA ASN A 103 6.72 -6.29 3.48
C ASN A 103 6.22 -6.02 4.91
N PRO A 104 5.81 -4.77 5.24
CA PRO A 104 5.24 -4.46 6.55
C PRO A 104 3.81 -4.97 6.73
N VAL A 105 3.13 -5.43 5.68
CA VAL A 105 1.78 -5.98 5.80
C VAL A 105 1.84 -7.44 6.23
N ILE A 106 1.42 -7.75 7.46
CA ILE A 106 1.18 -9.12 7.93
C ILE A 106 -0.28 -9.47 7.66
N VAL A 107 -0.52 -10.55 6.91
CA VAL A 107 -1.84 -11.19 6.84
C VAL A 107 -1.82 -12.36 7.83
N LYS A 108 -2.55 -12.22 8.94
CA LYS A 108 -2.85 -13.34 9.85
C LYS A 108 -4.15 -14.01 9.45
#